data_AF-A0A7X7PTA3-F1
#
_entry.id   AF-A0A7X7PTA3-F1
#
_cell.length_a   1.000
_cell.length_b   1.000
_cell.length_c   1.000
_cell.angle_alpha   90.00
_cell.angle_beta   90.00
_cell.angle_gamma   90.00
#
_symmetry.space_group_name_H-M   'P 1'
#
loop_
_entity.id
_entity.type
_entity.pdbx_description
1 polymer ?
#
loop_
_entity_poly.entity_id
_entity_poly.type
_entity_poly.pdbx_seq_one_letter_code
_entity_poly.pdbx_strand_id
1 'polypeptide(L)'
;MKKFAAKPSTPYLQVGDFVIARTLLTLPLVGTLLVLALATRDPLAWWVTGVGGLVVLSNIPVALWTRASPKGRGVWPAVVADALFVLLIVQVTGGPGSAVAVLLLWPALAASMLLGPGPTYAVALAEVALFAGLAYLAQRGVAVADLPASLGVSVANGWAAVAVIALGLMVIAYAAGLLAGSLVTANARLKESLAVERARVAVQQEINRRFLVLEETGAILSRLQDLETILPQALGKL
;
A
#
# COMPACT_ATOMS: atom_id res chain seq x y z
N MET A 1 30.27 -15.23 -8.06
CA MET A 1 28.80 -15.35 -7.79
C MET A 1 28.18 -13.96 -7.87
N LYS A 2 27.53 -13.60 -8.99
CA LYS A 2 26.75 -12.35 -9.06
C LYS A 2 25.45 -12.57 -8.28
N LYS A 3 25.28 -11.85 -7.15
CA LYS A 3 23.97 -11.74 -6.49
C LYS A 3 23.02 -11.10 -7.49
N PHE A 4 22.11 -11.90 -8.06
CA PHE A 4 20.90 -11.36 -8.68
C PHE A 4 20.06 -10.79 -7.55
N ALA A 5 20.38 -9.56 -7.15
CA ALA A 5 19.48 -8.75 -6.37
C ALA A 5 18.28 -8.51 -7.29
N ALA A 6 17.19 -9.25 -7.06
CA ALA A 6 15.90 -8.89 -7.60
C ALA A 6 15.72 -7.40 -7.30
N LYS A 7 15.71 -6.55 -8.34
CA LYS A 7 15.41 -5.13 -8.16
C LYS A 7 14.03 -5.13 -7.49
N PRO A 8 13.90 -4.67 -6.23
CA PRO A 8 12.58 -4.52 -5.66
C PRO A 8 11.82 -3.61 -6.62
N SER A 9 10.59 -3.98 -7.01
CA SER A 9 9.73 -3.04 -7.74
C SER A 9 9.83 -1.74 -7.00
N THR A 10 10.37 -0.77 -7.70
CA THR A 10 10.73 0.50 -7.15
C THR A 10 9.49 1.07 -6.45
N PRO A 11 9.53 1.36 -5.14
CA PRO A 11 8.44 2.04 -4.43
C PRO A 11 7.99 3.33 -5.13
N TYR A 12 8.82 3.86 -6.04
CA TYR A 12 8.49 4.92 -7.00
C TYR A 12 7.18 4.74 -7.79
N LEU A 13 6.80 3.53 -8.23
CA LEU A 13 5.55 3.32 -9.01
C LEU A 13 4.31 3.49 -8.13
N GLN A 14 4.32 2.90 -6.92
CA GLN A 14 3.21 2.96 -5.99
C GLN A 14 2.95 4.38 -5.46
N VAL A 15 4.00 5.18 -5.26
CA VAL A 15 3.81 6.55 -4.79
C VAL A 15 3.41 7.52 -5.91
N GLY A 16 3.89 7.32 -7.14
CA GLY A 16 3.42 8.08 -8.30
C GLY A 16 1.91 7.88 -8.52
N ASP A 17 1.47 6.62 -8.49
CA ASP A 17 0.05 6.25 -8.59
C ASP A 17 -0.78 6.84 -7.43
N PHE A 18 -0.22 6.86 -6.22
CA PHE A 18 -0.85 7.51 -5.08
C PHE A 18 -1.06 9.02 -5.29
N VAL A 19 -0.06 9.75 -5.77
CA VAL A 19 -0.19 11.20 -6.01
C VAL A 19 -1.27 11.47 -7.07
N ILE A 20 -1.33 10.65 -8.11
CA ILE A 20 -2.36 10.75 -9.15
C ILE A 20 -3.74 10.50 -8.54
N ALA A 21 -3.91 9.40 -7.80
CA ALA A 21 -5.19 9.06 -7.19
C ALA A 21 -5.64 10.08 -6.14
N ARG A 22 -4.70 10.58 -5.31
CA ARG A 22 -4.95 11.66 -4.36
C ARG A 22 -5.42 12.93 -5.08
N THR A 23 -4.82 13.28 -6.21
CA THR A 23 -5.24 14.43 -7.02
C THR A 23 -6.63 14.22 -7.61
N LEU A 24 -6.92 13.03 -8.14
CA LEU A 24 -8.22 12.68 -8.71
C LEU A 24 -9.35 12.67 -7.68
N LEU A 25 -9.04 12.40 -6.41
CA LEU A 25 -10.01 12.48 -5.31
C LEU A 25 -10.16 13.91 -4.77
N THR A 26 -9.05 14.56 -4.44
CA THR A 26 -9.06 15.87 -3.76
C THR A 26 -9.57 16.99 -4.64
N LEU A 27 -9.24 17.00 -5.94
CA LEU A 27 -9.56 18.11 -6.84
C LEU A 27 -11.06 18.25 -7.12
N PRO A 28 -11.83 17.17 -7.41
CA PRO A 28 -13.29 17.25 -7.48
C PRO A 28 -13.93 17.67 -6.15
N LEU A 29 -13.46 17.14 -5.02
CA LEU A 29 -13.95 17.52 -3.68
C LEU A 29 -13.80 19.03 -3.42
N VAL A 30 -12.64 19.59 -3.72
CA VAL A 30 -12.39 21.03 -3.61
C VAL A 30 -13.27 21.82 -4.58
N GLY A 31 -13.47 21.33 -5.80
CA GLY A 31 -14.42 21.92 -6.75
C GLY A 31 -15.85 21.97 -6.21
N THR A 32 -16.33 20.87 -5.61
CA THR A 32 -17.64 20.82 -4.97
C THR A 32 -17.75 21.77 -3.78
N LEU A 33 -16.71 21.83 -2.93
CA LEU A 33 -16.65 22.76 -1.80
C LEU A 33 -16.67 24.22 -2.26
N LEU A 34 -15.95 24.54 -3.34
CA LEU A 34 -15.94 25.89 -3.93
C LEU A 34 -17.34 26.28 -4.42
N VAL A 35 -18.05 25.36 -5.11
CA VAL A 35 -19.44 25.59 -5.52
C VAL A 35 -20.32 25.82 -4.29
N LEU A 36 -20.15 25.02 -3.23
CA LEU A 36 -20.89 25.17 -1.98
C LEU A 36 -20.61 26.52 -1.31
N ALA A 37 -19.36 26.96 -1.28
CA ALA A 37 -18.93 28.23 -0.69
C ALA A 37 -19.47 29.43 -1.47
N LEU A 38 -19.48 29.35 -2.80
CA LEU A 38 -20.08 30.37 -3.66
C LEU A 38 -21.60 30.45 -3.47
N ALA A 39 -22.27 29.30 -3.36
CA ALA A 39 -23.72 29.22 -3.25
C ALA A 39 -24.25 29.65 -1.87
N THR A 40 -23.61 29.20 -0.79
CA THR A 40 -24.03 29.50 0.59
C THR A 40 -23.48 30.82 1.12
N ARG A 41 -22.38 31.32 0.53
CA ARG A 41 -21.58 32.43 1.05
C ARG A 41 -21.13 32.25 2.51
N ASP A 42 -21.10 31.01 2.98
CA ASP A 42 -20.76 30.70 4.36
C ASP A 42 -19.24 30.79 4.58
N PRO A 43 -18.78 31.52 5.63
CA PRO A 43 -17.35 31.69 5.90
C PRO A 43 -16.62 30.37 6.21
N LEU A 44 -17.29 29.38 6.82
CA LEU A 44 -16.72 28.05 7.05
C LEU A 44 -16.50 27.31 5.72
N ALA A 45 -17.43 27.44 4.78
CA ALA A 45 -17.29 26.83 3.45
C ALA A 45 -16.06 27.37 2.71
N TRP A 46 -15.85 28.69 2.75
CA TRP A 46 -14.67 29.33 2.18
C TRP A 46 -13.37 28.88 2.85
N TRP A 47 -13.39 28.77 4.18
CA TRP A 47 -12.24 28.31 4.95
C TRP A 47 -11.87 26.86 4.60
N VAL A 48 -12.84 25.95 4.60
CA VAL A 48 -12.64 24.52 4.24
C VAL A 48 -12.19 24.38 2.79
N THR A 49 -12.73 25.19 1.87
CA THR A 49 -12.27 25.23 0.46
C THR A 49 -10.81 25.67 0.36
N GLY A 50 -10.41 26.70 1.12
CA GLY A 50 -9.03 27.18 1.19
C GLY A 50 -8.06 26.12 1.72
N VAL A 51 -8.45 25.42 2.79
CA VAL A 51 -7.68 24.27 3.32
C VAL A 51 -7.58 23.15 2.27
N GLY A 52 -8.67 22.87 1.55
CA GLY A 52 -8.65 21.91 0.45
C GLY A 52 -7.70 22.30 -0.68
N GLY A 53 -7.62 23.59 -1.02
CA GLY A 53 -6.63 24.12 -1.94
C GLY A 53 -5.19 23.84 -1.48
N LEU A 54 -4.90 24.02 -0.18
CA LEU A 54 -3.59 23.68 0.40
C LEU A 54 -3.30 22.18 0.33
N VAL A 55 -4.31 21.33 0.56
CA VAL A 55 -4.18 19.87 0.43
C VAL A 55 -3.86 19.48 -1.01
N VAL A 56 -4.52 20.08 -2.01
CA VAL A 56 -4.20 19.86 -3.43
C VAL A 56 -2.78 20.32 -3.75
N LEU A 57 -2.38 21.51 -3.29
CA LEU A 57 -1.03 22.03 -3.50
C LEU A 57 0.04 21.18 -2.82
N SER A 58 -0.29 20.50 -1.72
CA SER A 58 0.64 19.58 -1.03
C SER A 58 1.04 18.38 -1.91
N ASN A 59 0.31 18.08 -2.99
CA ASN A 59 0.72 17.06 -3.96
C ASN A 59 2.05 17.41 -4.64
N ILE A 60 2.40 18.69 -4.78
CA ILE A 60 3.67 19.12 -5.40
C ILE A 60 4.87 18.70 -4.55
N PRO A 61 5.01 19.11 -3.26
CA PRO A 61 6.12 18.67 -2.43
C PRO A 61 6.10 17.15 -2.20
N VAL A 62 4.93 16.50 -2.13
CA VAL A 62 4.85 15.02 -2.05
C VAL A 62 5.40 14.39 -3.34
N ALA A 63 5.06 14.89 -4.52
CA ALA A 63 5.62 14.42 -5.79
C ALA A 63 7.15 14.63 -5.87
N LEU A 64 7.65 15.75 -5.34
CA LEU A 64 9.08 16.04 -5.32
C LEU A 64 9.84 15.14 -4.31
N TRP A 65 9.30 14.96 -3.10
CA TRP A 65 9.91 14.10 -2.08
C TRP A 65 9.97 12.64 -2.48
N THR A 66 8.98 12.17 -3.24
CA THR A 66 8.88 10.77 -3.66
C THR A 66 9.84 10.44 -4.78
N ARG A 67 10.24 11.43 -5.59
CA ARG A 67 11.39 11.32 -6.49
C ARG A 67 12.72 11.24 -5.74
N ALA A 68 12.84 11.89 -4.59
CA ALA A 68 14.08 11.97 -3.82
C ALA A 68 14.29 10.81 -2.82
N SER A 69 13.22 10.27 -2.21
CA SER A 69 13.31 9.22 -1.19
C SER A 69 12.38 8.04 -1.49
N PRO A 70 12.91 6.90 -1.98
CA PRO A 70 12.10 5.75 -2.34
C PRO A 70 11.39 5.08 -1.17
N LYS A 71 11.74 5.34 0.10
CA LYS A 71 11.33 4.48 1.22
C LYS A 71 9.89 4.70 1.75
N GLY A 72 9.00 5.40 1.03
CA GLY A 72 7.57 5.56 1.39
C GLY A 72 7.29 6.36 2.68
N ARG A 73 8.26 6.57 3.57
CA ARG A 73 8.11 7.27 4.87
C ARG A 73 7.68 8.73 4.74
N GLY A 74 7.99 9.39 3.62
CA GLY A 74 7.58 10.78 3.35
C GLY A 74 6.09 10.96 3.05
N VAL A 75 5.32 9.86 2.94
CA VAL A 75 3.89 9.90 2.61
C VAL A 75 3.01 10.00 3.86
N TRP A 76 3.53 9.65 5.04
CA TRP A 76 2.78 9.73 6.31
C TRP A 76 2.13 11.11 6.57
N PRO A 77 2.80 12.25 6.35
CA PRO A 77 2.18 13.57 6.53
C PRO A 77 1.01 13.81 5.58
N ALA A 78 1.07 13.28 4.36
CA ALA A 78 -0.01 13.39 3.38
C ALA A 78 -1.24 12.58 3.81
N VAL A 79 -1.03 11.37 4.33
CA VAL A 79 -2.11 10.52 4.88
C VAL A 79 -2.80 11.22 6.05
N VAL A 80 -2.03 11.78 6.99
CA VAL A 80 -2.61 12.52 8.13
C VAL A 80 -3.36 13.76 7.67
N ALA A 81 -2.82 14.52 6.72
CA ALA A 81 -3.49 15.69 6.16
C ALA A 81 -4.82 15.31 5.48
N ASP A 82 -4.86 14.19 4.75
CA ASP A 82 -6.07 13.70 4.10
C ASP A 82 -7.15 13.31 5.12
N ALA A 83 -6.77 12.60 6.21
CA ALA A 83 -7.70 12.24 7.28
C ALA A 83 -8.30 13.48 7.95
N LEU A 84 -7.46 14.46 8.30
CA LEU A 84 -7.91 15.71 8.90
C LEU A 84 -8.78 16.53 7.95
N PHE A 85 -8.44 16.54 6.66
CA PHE A 85 -9.23 17.24 5.64
C PHE A 85 -10.61 16.61 5.49
N VAL A 86 -10.71 15.28 5.41
CA VAL A 86 -12.00 14.59 5.34
C VAL A 86 -12.86 14.90 6.56
N LEU A 87 -12.28 14.87 7.78
CA LEU A 87 -13.01 15.24 9.00
C LEU A 87 -13.55 16.68 8.97
N LEU A 88 -12.78 17.60 8.40
CA LEU A 88 -13.21 18.99 8.20
C LEU A 88 -14.38 19.11 7.22
N ILE A 89 -14.35 18.34 6.13
CA ILE A 89 -15.49 18.30 5.19
C ILE A 89 -16.72 17.74 5.89
N VAL A 90 -16.57 16.64 6.62
CA VAL A 90 -17.64 16.02 7.40
C VAL A 90 -18.32 17.05 8.32
N GLN A 91 -17.55 17.92 8.98
CA GLN A 91 -18.10 18.96 9.85
C GLN A 91 -19.01 19.98 9.14
N VAL A 92 -18.78 20.23 7.84
CA VAL A 92 -19.59 21.18 7.05
C VAL A 92 -20.65 20.53 6.16
N THR A 93 -20.71 19.19 6.15
CA THR A 93 -21.67 18.40 5.37
C THR A 93 -22.62 17.56 6.24
N GLY A 94 -22.89 18.00 7.49
CA GLY A 94 -23.83 17.34 8.39
C GLY A 94 -23.20 16.50 9.51
N GLY A 95 -21.90 16.61 9.73
CA GLY A 95 -21.18 16.00 10.85
C GLY A 95 -21.23 14.47 10.83
N PRO A 96 -21.42 13.81 12.00
CA PRO A 96 -21.40 12.34 12.08
C PRO A 96 -22.43 11.62 11.20
N GLY A 97 -23.53 12.29 10.85
CA GLY A 97 -24.55 11.76 9.95
C GLY A 97 -24.24 11.94 8.46
N SER A 98 -23.12 12.58 8.12
CA SER A 98 -22.74 12.86 6.75
C SER A 98 -22.27 11.59 6.03
N ALA A 99 -22.80 11.33 4.83
CA ALA A 99 -22.29 10.26 3.98
C ALA A 99 -20.80 10.45 3.63
N VAL A 100 -20.28 11.69 3.68
CA VAL A 100 -18.88 12.02 3.34
C VAL A 100 -17.88 11.32 4.26
N ALA A 101 -18.30 10.89 5.45
CA ALA A 101 -17.46 10.15 6.38
C ALA A 101 -16.90 8.84 5.78
N VAL A 102 -17.54 8.27 4.76
CA VAL A 102 -17.01 7.12 3.99
C VAL A 102 -15.63 7.40 3.39
N LEU A 103 -15.30 8.67 3.10
CA LEU A 103 -13.99 9.04 2.56
C LEU A 103 -12.85 8.89 3.58
N LEU A 104 -13.14 8.67 4.87
CA LEU A 104 -12.14 8.27 5.87
C LEU A 104 -11.53 6.90 5.56
N LEU A 105 -12.10 6.14 4.63
CA LEU A 105 -11.44 4.93 4.14
C LEU A 105 -10.16 5.25 3.34
N TRP A 106 -10.10 6.42 2.70
CA TRP A 106 -8.98 6.80 1.82
C TRP A 106 -7.61 6.83 2.54
N PRO A 107 -7.45 7.52 3.67
CA PRO A 107 -6.14 7.60 4.34
C PRO A 107 -5.71 6.25 4.92
N ALA A 108 -6.63 5.44 5.47
CA ALA A 108 -6.33 4.07 5.88
C ALA A 108 -5.82 3.21 4.70
N LEU A 109 -6.45 3.33 3.53
CA LEU A 109 -6.01 2.64 2.32
C LEU A 109 -4.64 3.12 1.85
N ALA A 110 -4.42 4.43 1.80
CA ALA A 110 -3.13 5.02 1.47
C ALA A 110 -2.02 4.50 2.40
N ALA A 111 -2.30 4.40 3.71
CA ALA A 111 -1.37 3.83 4.67
C ALA A 111 -1.07 2.35 4.39
N SER A 112 -2.09 1.54 4.11
CA SER A 112 -1.92 0.11 3.78
C SER A 112 -1.05 -0.13 2.56
N MET A 113 -1.18 0.71 1.55
CA MET A 113 -0.47 0.54 0.30
C MET A 113 0.98 1.00 0.36
N LEU A 114 1.28 2.03 1.14
CA LEU A 114 2.55 2.76 1.06
C LEU A 114 3.44 2.62 2.29
N LEU A 115 2.85 2.31 3.45
CA LEU A 115 3.53 2.31 4.75
C LEU A 115 3.55 0.93 5.41
N GLY A 116 2.66 0.02 4.96
CA GLY A 116 2.55 -1.35 5.48
C GLY A 116 1.59 -1.47 6.66
N PRO A 117 1.45 -2.68 7.24
CA PRO A 117 0.30 -3.03 8.10
C PRO A 117 0.26 -2.28 9.43
N GLY A 118 1.39 -2.13 10.14
CA GLY A 118 1.44 -1.41 11.41
C GLY A 118 0.95 0.05 11.32
N PRO A 119 1.50 0.85 10.40
CA PRO A 119 1.01 2.19 10.08
C PRO A 119 -0.48 2.26 9.72
N THR A 120 -1.02 1.28 8.99
CA THR A 120 -2.46 1.20 8.68
C THR A 120 -3.31 1.11 9.93
N TYR A 121 -2.96 0.22 10.85
CA TYR A 121 -3.72 0.05 12.09
C TYR A 121 -3.68 1.32 12.95
N ALA A 122 -2.55 2.01 12.98
CA ALA A 122 -2.42 3.28 13.69
C ALA A 122 -3.28 4.38 13.06
N VAL A 123 -3.31 4.50 11.73
CA VAL A 123 -4.17 5.47 11.03
C VAL A 123 -5.64 5.17 11.25
N ALA A 124 -6.06 3.90 11.07
CA ALA A 124 -7.44 3.50 11.28
C ALA A 124 -7.91 3.77 12.73
N LEU A 125 -7.06 3.45 13.72
CA LEU A 125 -7.37 3.72 15.12
C LEU A 125 -7.46 5.23 15.40
N ALA A 126 -6.58 6.04 14.81
CA ALA A 126 -6.64 7.49 14.92
C ALA A 126 -7.90 8.07 14.26
N GLU A 127 -8.28 7.59 13.08
CA GLU A 127 -9.49 8.03 12.37
C GLU A 127 -10.75 7.69 13.17
N VAL A 128 -10.83 6.47 13.72
CA VAL A 128 -11.94 6.07 14.59
C VAL A 128 -12.00 6.97 15.83
N ALA A 129 -10.87 7.23 16.49
CA ALA A 129 -10.82 8.08 17.67
C ALA A 129 -11.22 9.53 17.35
N LEU A 130 -10.73 10.09 16.24
CA LEU A 130 -11.04 11.45 15.80
C LEU A 130 -12.51 11.59 15.39
N PHE A 131 -13.06 10.62 14.66
CA PHE A 131 -14.47 10.62 14.25
C PHE A 131 -15.41 10.46 15.45
N ALA A 132 -15.08 9.56 16.39
CA ALA A 132 -15.80 9.42 17.65
C ALA A 132 -15.73 10.70 18.49
N GLY A 133 -14.56 11.35 18.53
CA GLY A 133 -14.39 12.66 19.16
C GLY A 133 -15.27 13.73 18.52
N LEU A 134 -15.34 13.79 17.19
CA LEU A 134 -16.20 14.70 16.45
C LEU A 134 -17.69 14.43 16.76
N ALA A 135 -18.10 13.16 16.85
CA ALA A 135 -19.45 12.79 17.23
C ALA A 135 -19.79 13.19 18.67
N TYR A 136 -18.86 12.99 19.60
CA TYR A 136 -19.00 13.42 20.99
C TYR A 136 -19.12 14.95 21.10
N LEU A 137 -18.27 15.69 20.37
CA LEU A 137 -18.30 17.15 20.35
C LEU A 137 -19.61 17.69 19.73
N ALA A 138 -20.10 17.05 18.67
CA ALA A 138 -21.39 17.41 18.07
C ALA A 138 -22.55 17.23 19.08
N GLN A 139 -22.55 16.16 19.88
CA GLN A 139 -23.54 15.95 20.95
C GLN A 139 -23.46 17.01 22.06
N ARG A 140 -22.27 17.60 22.27
CA ARG A 140 -22.02 18.66 23.26
C ARG A 140 -22.31 20.06 22.74
N GLY A 141 -22.89 20.19 21.55
CA GLY A 141 -23.30 21.47 20.98
C GLY A 141 -22.19 22.22 20.24
N VAL A 142 -21.08 21.55 19.90
CA VAL A 142 -20.13 22.12 18.94
C VAL A 142 -20.83 22.27 17.59
N ALA A 143 -20.71 23.45 17.00
CA ALA A 143 -21.38 23.77 15.75
C ALA A 143 -20.92 22.84 14.61
N VAL A 144 -21.90 22.08 14.10
CA VAL A 144 -21.81 21.32 12.86
C VAL A 144 -22.67 22.05 11.85
N ALA A 145 -22.12 22.31 10.67
CA ALA A 145 -22.88 22.89 9.57
C ALA A 145 -23.37 21.78 8.65
N ASP A 146 -24.61 21.92 8.17
CA ASP A 146 -25.12 21.14 7.04
C ASP A 146 -25.38 22.09 5.88
N LEU A 147 -24.28 22.56 5.29
CA LEU A 147 -24.31 23.51 4.19
C LEU A 147 -25.08 22.97 2.96
N PRO A 148 -24.98 21.68 2.60
CA PRO A 148 -25.83 21.12 1.56
C PRO A 148 -27.32 21.21 1.90
N ALA A 149 -27.71 20.90 3.14
CA ALA A 149 -29.12 20.99 3.54
C ALA A 149 -29.67 22.42 3.47
N SER A 150 -28.82 23.44 3.71
CA SER A 150 -29.20 24.85 3.52
C SER A 150 -29.57 25.21 2.07
N LEU A 151 -29.14 24.40 1.10
CA LEU A 151 -29.48 24.51 -0.32
C LEU A 151 -30.60 23.54 -0.74
N GLY A 152 -31.25 22.86 0.22
CA GLY A 152 -32.25 21.83 -0.05
C GLY A 152 -31.67 20.49 -0.53
N VAL A 153 -30.36 20.29 -0.41
CA VAL A 153 -29.67 19.06 -0.84
C VAL A 153 -29.31 18.21 0.37
N SER A 154 -29.89 17.01 0.49
CA SER A 154 -29.52 16.09 1.57
C SER A 154 -28.35 15.19 1.17
N VAL A 155 -27.25 15.25 1.92
CA VAL A 155 -26.12 14.32 1.80
C VAL A 155 -26.31 13.06 2.66
N ALA A 156 -27.30 13.06 3.56
CA ALA A 156 -27.70 11.87 4.32
C ALA A 156 -28.63 10.95 3.49
N ASN A 157 -29.64 11.51 2.82
CA ASN A 157 -30.72 10.74 2.19
C ASN A 157 -31.08 11.15 0.74
N GLY A 158 -30.32 12.06 0.10
CA GLY A 158 -30.59 12.57 -1.26
C GLY A 158 -29.67 12.01 -2.35
N TRP A 159 -29.83 12.46 -3.61
CA TRP A 159 -28.94 12.08 -4.74
C TRP A 159 -27.45 12.36 -4.49
N ALA A 160 -27.13 13.34 -3.64
CA ALA A 160 -25.76 13.61 -3.20
C ALA A 160 -25.18 12.44 -2.37
N ALA A 161 -26.00 11.72 -1.60
CA ALA A 161 -25.58 10.50 -0.91
C ALA A 161 -25.19 9.40 -1.91
N VAL A 162 -25.87 9.29 -3.05
CA VAL A 162 -25.54 8.34 -4.13
C VAL A 162 -24.17 8.65 -4.73
N ALA A 163 -23.86 9.92 -4.97
CA ALA A 163 -22.55 10.34 -5.47
C ALA A 163 -21.43 10.02 -4.46
N VAL A 164 -21.69 10.21 -3.16
CA VAL A 164 -20.74 9.89 -2.09
C VAL A 164 -20.57 8.38 -1.91
N ILE A 165 -21.65 7.60 -2.00
CA ILE A 165 -21.58 6.13 -2.01
C ILE A 165 -20.81 5.65 -3.25
N ALA A 166 -21.05 6.25 -4.42
CA ALA A 166 -20.30 5.93 -5.64
C ALA A 166 -18.81 6.25 -5.50
N LEU A 167 -18.45 7.37 -4.85
CA LEU A 167 -17.06 7.69 -4.51
C LEU A 167 -16.48 6.67 -3.53
N GLY A 168 -17.23 6.27 -2.50
CA GLY A 168 -16.85 5.20 -1.58
C GLY A 168 -16.62 3.86 -2.27
N LEU A 169 -17.50 3.48 -3.19
CA LEU A 169 -17.35 2.29 -4.02
C LEU A 169 -16.14 2.40 -4.96
N MET A 170 -15.85 3.59 -5.50
CA MET A 170 -14.61 3.84 -6.25
C MET A 170 -13.38 3.66 -5.38
N VAL A 171 -13.39 4.15 -4.14
CA VAL A 171 -12.29 3.98 -3.18
C VAL A 171 -12.06 2.50 -2.86
N ILE A 172 -13.15 1.74 -2.65
CA ILE A 172 -13.09 0.28 -2.43
C ILE A 172 -12.60 -0.45 -3.70
N ALA A 173 -13.09 -0.10 -4.88
CA ALA A 173 -12.69 -0.70 -6.15
C ALA A 173 -11.21 -0.42 -6.45
N TYR A 174 -10.73 0.78 -6.15
CA TYR A 174 -9.33 1.16 -6.29
C TYR A 174 -8.45 0.36 -5.34
N ALA A 175 -8.86 0.23 -4.06
CA ALA A 175 -8.19 -0.62 -3.08
C ALA A 175 -8.12 -2.08 -3.53
N ALA A 176 -9.23 -2.63 -4.03
CA ALA A 176 -9.30 -4.00 -4.53
C ALA A 176 -8.39 -4.21 -5.75
N GLY A 177 -8.37 -3.26 -6.70
CA GLY A 177 -7.50 -3.30 -7.88
C GLY A 177 -6.01 -3.27 -7.53
N LEU A 178 -5.62 -2.50 -6.52
CA LEU A 178 -4.24 -2.40 -6.08
C LEU A 178 -3.80 -3.60 -5.22
N LEU A 179 -4.69 -4.11 -4.38
CA LEU A 179 -4.47 -5.38 -3.68
C LEU A 179 -4.29 -6.53 -4.67
N ALA A 180 -5.16 -6.63 -5.69
CA ALA A 180 -5.04 -7.61 -6.76
C ALA A 180 -3.71 -7.45 -7.53
N GLY A 181 -3.34 -6.23 -7.89
CA GLY A 181 -2.06 -5.93 -8.56
C GLY A 181 -0.84 -6.34 -7.74
N SER A 182 -0.87 -6.07 -6.42
CA SER A 182 0.20 -6.44 -5.48
C SER A 182 0.31 -7.96 -5.30
N LEU A 183 -0.82 -8.67 -5.26
CA LEU A 183 -0.87 -10.13 -5.15
C LEU A 183 -0.37 -10.81 -6.43
N VAL A 184 -0.72 -10.29 -7.60
CA VAL A 184 -0.23 -10.80 -8.90
C VAL A 184 1.28 -10.63 -9.00
N THR A 185 1.81 -9.46 -8.63
CA THR A 185 3.26 -9.24 -8.63
C THR A 185 3.99 -10.06 -7.56
N ALA A 186 3.41 -10.24 -6.37
CA ALA A 186 3.96 -11.11 -5.34
C ALA A 186 3.99 -12.58 -5.79
N ASN A 187 2.92 -13.07 -6.42
CA ASN A 187 2.87 -14.43 -6.97
C ASN A 187 3.87 -14.65 -8.11
N ALA A 188 4.05 -13.66 -8.99
CA ALA A 188 5.06 -13.74 -10.04
C ALA A 188 6.47 -13.88 -9.45
N ARG A 189 6.78 -13.13 -8.39
CA ARG A 189 8.07 -13.24 -7.67
C ARG A 189 8.24 -14.54 -6.91
N LEU A 190 7.18 -15.02 -6.25
CA LEU A 190 7.23 -16.31 -5.58
C LEU A 190 7.54 -17.41 -6.60
N LYS A 191 6.89 -17.39 -7.77
CA LYS A 191 7.19 -18.31 -8.87
C LYS A 191 8.64 -18.18 -9.36
N GLU A 192 9.16 -16.97 -9.53
CA GLU A 192 10.55 -16.74 -9.94
C GLU A 192 11.56 -17.23 -8.89
N SER A 193 11.33 -16.92 -7.61
CA SER A 193 12.17 -17.38 -6.49
C SER A 193 12.15 -18.90 -6.34
N LEU A 194 10.98 -19.52 -6.51
CA LEU A 194 10.81 -20.96 -6.48
C LEU A 194 11.52 -21.64 -7.65
N ALA A 195 11.53 -21.01 -8.84
CA ALA A 195 12.31 -21.50 -9.97
C ALA A 195 13.82 -21.45 -9.71
N VAL A 196 14.30 -20.37 -9.07
CA VAL A 196 15.72 -20.24 -8.68
C VAL A 196 16.12 -21.26 -7.61
N GLU A 197 15.29 -21.48 -6.60
CA GLU A 197 15.57 -22.51 -5.58
C GLU A 197 15.56 -23.92 -6.19
N ARG A 198 14.59 -24.24 -7.05
CA ARG A 198 14.58 -25.52 -7.78
C ARG A 198 15.84 -25.74 -8.60
N ALA A 199 16.34 -24.69 -9.27
CA ALA A 199 17.60 -24.76 -10.01
C ALA A 199 18.80 -25.01 -9.08
N ARG A 200 18.84 -24.40 -7.89
CA ARG A 200 19.90 -24.64 -6.90
C ARG A 200 19.88 -26.08 -6.37
N VAL A 201 18.69 -26.60 -6.06
CA VAL A 201 18.52 -28.00 -5.62
C VAL A 201 18.98 -28.97 -6.70
N ALA A 202 18.62 -28.72 -7.97
CA ALA A 202 19.07 -29.55 -9.09
C ALA A 202 20.60 -29.56 -9.23
N VAL A 203 21.26 -28.41 -9.04
CA VAL A 203 22.72 -28.31 -9.05
C VAL A 203 23.35 -29.08 -7.87
N GLN A 204 22.78 -28.99 -6.67
CA GLN A 204 23.25 -29.76 -5.51
C GLN A 204 23.09 -31.27 -5.70
N GLN A 205 21.97 -31.71 -6.28
CA GLN A 205 21.74 -33.13 -6.59
C GLN A 205 22.76 -33.65 -7.60
N GLU A 206 23.07 -32.88 -8.64
CA GLU A 206 24.09 -33.23 -9.62
C GLU A 206 25.49 -33.31 -9.00
N ILE A 207 25.83 -32.38 -8.09
CA ILE A 207 27.10 -32.42 -7.36
C ILE A 207 27.18 -33.68 -6.47
N ASN A 208 26.11 -33.99 -5.72
CA ASN A 208 26.06 -35.20 -4.90
C ASN A 208 26.20 -36.47 -5.74
N ARG A 209 25.56 -36.51 -6.92
CA ARG A 209 25.68 -37.63 -7.84
C ARG A 209 27.12 -37.82 -8.32
N ARG A 210 27.83 -36.73 -8.60
CA ARG A 210 29.26 -36.77 -8.97
C ARG A 210 30.15 -37.23 -7.82
N PHE A 211 29.88 -36.79 -6.59
CA PHE A 211 30.61 -37.28 -5.42
C PHE A 211 30.42 -38.78 -5.21
N LEU A 212 29.20 -39.28 -5.40
CA LEU A 212 28.89 -40.70 -5.26
C LEU A 212 29.64 -41.54 -6.31
N VAL A 213 29.71 -41.08 -7.56
CA VAL A 213 30.52 -41.73 -8.62
C VAL A 213 32.02 -41.67 -8.30
N LEU A 214 32.51 -40.56 -7.73
CA LEU A 214 33.92 -40.42 -7.31
C LEU A 214 34.26 -41.35 -6.14
N GLU A 215 33.33 -41.53 -5.21
CA GLU A 215 33.48 -42.46 -4.09
C GLU A 215 33.49 -43.92 -4.58
N GLU A 216 32.59 -44.29 -5.49
CA GLU A 216 32.59 -45.61 -6.12
C GLU A 216 33.88 -45.89 -6.91
N THR A 217 34.36 -44.91 -7.69
CA THR A 217 35.63 -45.04 -8.43
C THR A 217 36.84 -45.08 -7.50
N GLY A 218 36.85 -44.30 -6.42
CA GLY A 218 37.86 -44.38 -5.37
C GLY A 218 37.88 -45.74 -4.67
N ALA A 219 36.71 -46.30 -4.38
CA ALA A 219 36.58 -47.64 -3.79
C ALA A 219 37.12 -48.72 -4.75
N ILE A 220 36.83 -48.63 -6.04
CA ILE A 220 37.37 -49.56 -7.06
C ILE A 220 38.90 -49.43 -7.16
N LEU A 221 39.43 -48.21 -7.18
CA LEU A 221 40.88 -47.96 -7.23
C LEU A 221 41.60 -48.48 -5.99
N SER A 222 41.04 -48.28 -4.79
CA SER A 222 41.62 -48.81 -3.56
C SER A 222 41.72 -50.35 -3.57
N ARG A 223 40.67 -51.03 -4.07
CA ARG A 223 40.66 -52.49 -4.21
C ARG A 223 41.68 -52.98 -5.25
N LEU A 224 41.89 -52.23 -6.33
CA LEU A 224 42.91 -52.55 -7.33
C LEU A 224 44.33 -52.38 -6.76
N GLN A 225 44.55 -51.33 -5.96
CA GLN A 225 45.84 -51.06 -5.32
C GLN A 225 46.17 -52.11 -4.23
N ASP A 226 45.16 -52.57 -3.48
CA ASP A 226 45.29 -53.72 -2.57
C ASP A 226 45.61 -55.01 -3.34
N LEU A 227 44.98 -55.24 -4.49
CA LEU A 227 45.30 -56.39 -5.35
C LEU A 227 46.74 -56.32 -5.91
N GLU A 228 47.21 -55.14 -6.30
CA GLU A 228 48.57 -54.91 -6.81
C GLU A 228 49.64 -55.06 -5.71
N THR A 229 49.30 -54.82 -4.45
CA THR A 229 50.20 -55.09 -3.31
C THR A 229 50.19 -56.55 -2.88
N ILE A 230 49.05 -57.24 -3.02
CA ILE A 230 48.91 -58.67 -2.67
C ILE A 230 49.49 -59.59 -3.75
N LEU A 231 49.38 -59.25 -5.04
CA LEU A 231 49.88 -60.06 -6.16
C LEU A 231 51.38 -60.40 -6.07
N PRO A 232 52.31 -59.44 -5.82
CA PRO A 232 53.74 -59.74 -5.72
C PRO A 232 54.08 -60.54 -4.45
N GLN A 233 53.31 -60.40 -3.37
CA GLN A 233 53.48 -61.22 -2.17
C GLN A 233 53.01 -62.68 -2.37
N ALA A 234 52.01 -62.90 -3.23
CA ALA A 234 51.55 -64.23 -3.60
C ALA A 234 52.46 -64.90 -4.65
N LEU A 235 53.00 -64.13 -5.61
CA LEU A 235 53.94 -64.61 -6.62
C LEU A 235 55.36 -64.85 -6.10
N GLY A 236 55.78 -64.15 -5.03
CA GLY A 236 57.08 -64.40 -4.37
C GLY A 236 57.10 -65.65 -3.46
N LYS A 237 55.99 -66.39 -3.35
CA LYS A 237 55.84 -67.63 -2.57
C LYS A 237 55.66 -68.90 -3.43
N LEU A 238 55.78 -68.77 -4.76
CA LEU A 238 55.95 -69.89 -5.70
C LEU A 238 57.44 -70.06 -6.01
#